data_AF-A0A7V0UIS5-F1
#
_entry.id   AF-A0A7V0UIS5-F1
#
_cell.length_a   1.000
_cell.length_b   1.000
_cell.length_c   1.000
_cell.angle_alpha   90.00
_cell.angle_beta   90.00
_cell.angle_gamma   90.00
#
_symmetry.space_group_name_H-M   'P 1'
#
loop_
_entity.id
_entity.type
_entity.pdbx_description
1 polymer ?
#
loop_
_entity_poly.entity_id
_entity_poly.type
_entity_poly.pdbx_seq_one_letter_code
_entity_poly.pdbx_strand_id
1 'polypeptide(L)'
;MFELAKGYEKIDPASGLRYTWNQSESLEELDRPGRIAEIKAKHEEQRRSASRRKSGQTLYQILAAALDDEDDDQSCVVCQY
;
A
#
# COMPACT_ATOMS: atom_id res chain seq x y z
N MET A 1 -3.20 3.68 -21.05
CA MET A 1 -2.06 2.95 -20.46
C MET A 1 -2.50 1.99 -19.36
N PHE A 2 -3.47 2.35 -18.51
CA PHE A 2 -4.01 1.47 -17.47
C PHE A 2 -4.64 0.16 -17.98
N GLU A 3 -5.52 0.23 -18.98
CA GLU A 3 -6.16 -0.97 -19.57
C GLU A 3 -5.15 -1.95 -20.19
N LEU A 4 -4.09 -1.43 -20.80
CA LEU A 4 -3.01 -2.28 -21.33
C LEU A 4 -2.25 -2.97 -20.20
N ALA A 5 -2.02 -2.28 -19.08
CA ALA A 5 -1.34 -2.84 -17.91
C ALA A 5 -2.11 -4.01 -17.29
N LYS A 6 -3.45 -3.94 -17.23
CA LYS A 6 -4.31 -5.04 -16.76
C LYS A 6 -4.03 -6.34 -17.52
N GLY A 7 -3.81 -6.25 -18.83
CA GLY A 7 -3.52 -7.43 -19.68
C GLY A 7 -2.20 -8.13 -19.43
N TYR A 8 -1.28 -7.53 -18.65
CA TYR A 8 -0.01 -8.16 -18.29
C TYR A 8 -0.06 -8.94 -16.98
N GLU A 9 -1.15 -8.85 -16.21
CA GLU A 9 -1.33 -9.64 -14.99
C GLU A 9 -1.58 -11.11 -15.34
N LYS A 10 -1.01 -12.02 -14.55
CA LYS A 10 -1.09 -13.48 -14.80
C LYS A 10 -1.44 -14.22 -13.53
N ILE A 11 -2.14 -15.34 -13.68
CA ILE A 11 -2.42 -16.27 -12.59
C ILE A 11 -1.88 -17.62 -13.03
N ASP A 12 -0.97 -18.19 -12.25
CA ASP A 12 -0.49 -19.55 -12.47
C ASP A 12 -1.42 -20.54 -11.75
N PRO A 13 -2.20 -21.34 -12.49
CA PRO A 13 -3.14 -22.29 -11.88
C PRO A 13 -2.45 -23.48 -11.19
N ALA A 14 -1.18 -23.77 -11.51
CA ALA A 14 -0.45 -24.90 -10.94
C ALA A 14 0.16 -24.58 -9.58
N SER A 15 0.77 -23.39 -9.44
CA SER A 15 1.34 -22.92 -8.17
C SER A 15 0.34 -22.12 -7.32
N GLY A 16 -0.76 -21.64 -7.91
CA GLY A 16 -1.71 -20.73 -7.28
C GLY A 16 -1.17 -19.30 -7.16
N LEU A 17 0.00 -19.00 -7.73
CA LEU A 17 0.63 -17.68 -7.65
C LEU A 17 -0.07 -16.68 -8.57
N ARG A 18 -0.29 -15.47 -8.05
CA ARG A 18 -0.79 -14.33 -8.80
C ARG A 18 0.35 -13.36 -9.08
N TYR A 19 0.57 -13.05 -10.34
CA TYR A 19 1.52 -12.05 -10.83
C TYR A 19 0.74 -10.79 -11.22
N THR A 20 0.45 -9.96 -10.22
CA THR A 20 -0.27 -8.69 -10.34
C THR A 20 0.68 -7.52 -10.08
N TRP A 21 0.30 -6.30 -10.50
CA TRP A 21 1.14 -5.11 -10.29
C TRP A 21 1.26 -4.70 -8.81
N ASN A 22 0.29 -5.12 -8.01
CA ASN A 22 0.28 -5.05 -6.56
C ASN A 22 0.17 -6.48 -6.01
N GLN A 23 0.94 -6.81 -4.98
CA GLN A 23 0.93 -8.13 -4.34
C GLN A 23 -0.43 -8.47 -3.69
N SER A 24 -1.17 -7.46 -3.23
CA SER A 24 -2.41 -7.65 -2.47
C SER A 24 -3.66 -7.78 -3.35
N GLU A 25 -3.72 -7.08 -4.49
CA GLU A 25 -4.91 -7.01 -5.36
C GLU A 25 -4.52 -6.78 -6.83
N SER A 26 -5.37 -7.24 -7.77
CA SER A 26 -5.19 -6.96 -9.20
C SER A 26 -5.63 -5.54 -9.56
N LEU A 27 -5.23 -5.06 -10.75
CA LEU A 27 -5.69 -3.77 -11.25
C LEU A 27 -7.21 -3.74 -11.52
N GLU A 28 -7.84 -4.88 -11.80
CA GLU A 28 -9.29 -4.98 -11.93
C GLU A 28 -9.99 -4.83 -10.58
N GLU A 29 -9.43 -5.42 -9.51
CA GLU A 29 -9.94 -5.27 -8.15
C GLU A 29 -9.78 -3.83 -7.65
N LEU A 30 -8.64 -3.21 -7.97
CA LEU A 30 -8.30 -1.84 -7.60
C LEU A 30 -9.22 -0.79 -8.26
N ASP A 31 -9.66 -1.03 -9.49
CA ASP A 31 -10.48 -0.11 -10.29
C ASP A 31 -11.97 -0.12 -9.88
N ARG A 32 -12.36 -0.99 -8.94
CA ARG A 32 -13.74 -1.02 -8.44
C ARG A 32 -14.07 0.32 -7.76
N PRO A 33 -15.23 0.95 -8.06
CA PRO A 33 -15.57 2.27 -7.52
C PRO A 33 -15.53 2.36 -5.99
N GLY A 34 -15.98 1.30 -5.31
CA GLY A 34 -15.92 1.20 -3.85
C GLY A 34 -14.49 1.20 -3.32
N ARG A 35 -13.58 0.48 -3.99
CA ARG A 35 -12.18 0.39 -3.62
C ARG A 35 -11.46 1.72 -3.82
N ILE A 36 -11.72 2.40 -4.93
CA ILE A 36 -11.20 3.75 -5.18
C ILE A 36 -11.66 4.73 -4.10
N ALA A 37 -12.93 4.69 -3.72
CA ALA A 37 -13.48 5.55 -2.68
C ALA A 37 -12.82 5.29 -1.32
N GLU A 38 -12.64 4.02 -0.96
CA GLU A 38 -11.96 3.61 0.27
C GLU A 38 -10.50 4.09 0.31
N ILE A 39 -9.73 3.88 -0.77
CA ILE A 39 -8.33 4.31 -0.87
C ILE A 39 -8.24 5.83 -0.71
N LYS A 40 -9.12 6.59 -1.36
CA LYS A 40 -9.15 8.05 -1.22
C LYS A 40 -9.49 8.49 0.20
N ALA A 41 -10.46 7.84 0.84
CA ALA A 41 -10.84 8.14 2.22
C ALA A 41 -9.67 7.87 3.19
N LYS A 42 -9.04 6.69 3.10
CA LYS A 42 -7.86 6.32 3.90
C LYS A 42 -6.70 7.30 3.66
N HIS A 43 -6.44 7.65 2.40
CA HIS A 43 -5.39 8.61 2.09
C HIS A 43 -5.67 9.99 2.68
N GLU A 44 -6.91 10.46 2.62
CA GLU A 44 -7.27 11.75 3.20
C GLU A 44 -7.18 11.76 4.73
N GLU A 45 -7.58 10.67 5.39
CA GLU A 45 -7.37 10.47 6.83
C GLU A 45 -5.88 10.55 7.20
N GLN A 46 -5.02 9.83 6.47
CA GLN A 46 -3.57 9.86 6.66
C GLN A 46 -2.96 11.23 6.38
N ARG A 47 -3.43 11.97 5.37
CA ARG A 47 -2.97 13.34 5.10
C ARG A 47 -3.32 14.28 6.27
N ARG A 48 -4.51 14.13 6.85
CA ARG A 48 -4.96 14.94 8.00
C ARG A 48 -4.19 14.61 9.27
N SER A 49 -3.82 13.34 9.48
CA SER A 49 -2.96 12.95 10.61
C SER A 49 -1.52 13.43 10.40
N ALA A 50 -0.99 13.35 9.17
CA ALA A 50 0.34 13.85 8.82
C ALA A 50 0.46 15.37 9.01
N SER A 51 -0.58 16.15 8.70
CA SER A 51 -0.58 17.61 8.96
C SER A 51 -0.62 17.99 10.44
N ARG A 52 -0.95 17.03 11.33
CA ARG A 52 -0.88 17.20 12.79
C ARG A 52 0.49 16.88 13.38
N ARG A 53 1.45 16.40 12.56
CA ARG A 53 2.84 16.16 13.00
C ARG A 53 3.47 17.48 13.42
N LYS A 54 3.99 17.54 14.64
CA LYS A 54 4.50 18.77 15.25
C LYS A 54 5.88 19.08 14.69
N SER A 55 6.17 20.35 14.41
CA SER A 55 7.53 20.79 14.10
C SER A 55 8.47 20.50 15.28
N GLY A 56 9.67 19.99 15.02
CA GLY A 56 10.67 19.68 16.06
C GLY A 56 10.80 18.21 16.43
N GLN A 57 10.06 17.31 15.78
CA GLN A 57 10.27 15.87 15.92
C GLN A 57 11.55 15.44 15.20
N THR A 58 12.29 14.50 15.80
CA THR A 58 13.44 13.88 15.14
C THR A 58 12.96 12.89 14.07
N LEU A 59 13.82 12.59 13.08
CA LEU A 59 13.52 11.57 12.08
C LEU A 59 13.15 10.23 12.72
N TYR A 60 13.82 9.87 13.81
CA TYR A 60 13.52 8.65 14.56
C TYR A 60 12.09 8.64 15.13
N GLN A 61 11.63 9.76 15.72
CA GLN A 61 10.27 9.85 16.26
C GLN A 61 9.19 9.77 15.18
N ILE A 62 9.48 10.32 14.00
CA ILE A 62 8.57 10.27 12.85
C ILE A 62 8.50 8.85 12.28
N LEU A 63 9.65 8.18 12.16
CA LEU A 63 9.73 6.81 11.68
C LEU A 63 9.07 5.84 12.67
N ALA A 64 9.37 5.95 13.96
CA ALA A 64 8.75 5.13 15.01
C ALA A 64 7.23 5.26 15.01
N ALA A 65 6.69 6.48 14.86
CA ALA A 65 5.25 6.69 14.78
C ALA A 65 4.62 6.22 13.46
N ALA A 66 5.39 6.06 12.38
CA ALA A 66 4.89 5.51 11.12
C ALA A 66 4.88 3.99 11.12
N LEU A 67 5.87 3.36 11.74
CA LEU A 67 5.96 1.90 11.88
C LEU A 67 4.89 1.33 12.84
N ASP A 68 4.39 2.13 13.79
CA ASP A 68 3.31 1.75 14.71
C ASP A 68 1.91 1.75 14.04
N ASP A 69 1.78 2.42 12.89
CA ASP A 69 0.52 2.58 12.11
C ASP A 69 0.44 1.62 10.90
N GLU A 70 1.55 1.00 10.51
CA GLU A 70 1.61 -0.02 9.47
C GLU A 70 1.59 -1.41 10.13
N ASP A 71 0.66 -2.27 9.71
CA ASP A 71 0.51 -3.65 10.17
C ASP A 71 1.89 -4.33 10.31
N ASP A 72 2.28 -4.67 11.53
CA ASP A 72 3.61 -5.15 11.97
C ASP A 72 4.13 -6.42 11.23
N ASP A 73 3.33 -6.98 10.32
CA ASP A 73 3.64 -8.19 9.55
C ASP A 73 4.64 -7.95 8.41
N GLN A 74 4.88 -6.70 7.97
CA GLN A 74 5.84 -6.40 6.91
C GLN A 74 7.21 -5.99 7.49
N SER A 75 8.05 -7.00 7.76
CA SER A 75 9.45 -6.76 8.11
C SER A 75 10.18 -5.95 7.03
N CYS A 76 11.03 -5.02 7.43
CA CYS A 76 11.83 -4.23 6.49
C CYS A 76 12.67 -5.14 5.56
N VAL A 77 12.34 -5.13 4.27
CA VAL A 77 13.01 -5.94 3.24
C VAL A 77 14.50 -5.64 3.08
N VAL A 78 14.94 -4.45 3.51
CA VAL A 78 16.36 -4.05 3.50
C VAL A 78 17.11 -4.66 4.70
N CYS A 79 16.43 -4.89 5.81
CA CYS A 79 17.01 -5.43 7.05
C CYS A 79 16.96 -6.96 7.13
N GLN A 80 16.26 -7.62 6.21
CA GLN A 80 16.20 -9.09 6.13
C GLN A 80 17.46 -9.75 5.51
N TYR A 81 18.42 -8.95 5.03
CA TYR A 81 19.70 -9.43 4.49
C TYR A 81 20.82 -9.43 5.53
#